data_AF-A0A916RH78-F1
#
_entry.id   AF-A0A916RH78-F1
#
_cell.length_a   1.000
_cell.length_b   1.000
_cell.length_c   1.000
_cell.angle_alpha   90.00
_cell.angle_beta   90.00
_cell.angle_gamma   90.00
#
_symmetry.space_group_name_H-M   'P 1'
#
loop_
_entity.id
_entity.type
_entity.pdbx_description
1 polymer ?
#
loop_
_entity_poly.entity_id
_entity_poly.type
_entity_poly.pdbx_seq_one_letter_code
_entity_poly.pdbx_strand_id
1 'polypeptide(L)' 'MGWYNKQVSTLKENQPTGFWSNKLATITEKRNRQMRNGINKAARIVINHCLKKSIGTIVLVGIKVRKIK' A
#
# COMPACT_ATOMS: atom_id res chain seq x y z
N MET A 1 -2.54 15.23 -6.30
CA MET A 1 -2.87 13.94 -6.98
C MET A 1 -1.56 13.24 -7.34
N GLY A 2 -1.23 12.11 -6.72
CA GLY A 2 0.13 11.52 -6.78
C GLY A 2 0.53 10.92 -8.13
N TRP A 3 1.85 10.78 -8.36
CA TRP A 3 2.45 10.21 -9.58
C TRP A 3 1.82 8.86 -9.99
N TYR A 4 1.53 7.98 -9.02
CA TYR A 4 0.87 6.70 -9.27
C TYR A 4 -0.52 6.85 -9.90
N ASN A 5 -1.37 7.74 -9.36
CA ASN A 5 -2.72 7.95 -9.90
C ASN A 5 -2.66 8.53 -11.32
N LYS A 6 -1.71 9.43 -11.59
CA LYS A 6 -1.46 9.96 -12.93
C LYS A 6 -1.06 8.86 -13.91
N GLN A 7 -0.10 8.00 -13.52
CA GLN A 7 0.36 6.88 -14.35
C GLN A 7 -0.74 5.83 -14.61
N VAL A 8 -1.53 5.47 -13.59
CA VAL A 8 -2.67 4.56 -13.76
C VAL A 8 -3.73 5.16 -14.67
N SER A 9 -4.01 6.46 -14.54
CA SER A 9 -4.98 7.16 -15.39
C SER A 9 -4.54 7.11 -16.86
N THR A 10 -3.29 7.47 -17.17
CA THR A 10 -2.76 7.44 -18.54
C THR A 10 -2.73 6.03 -19.12
N LEU A 11 -2.40 5.00 -18.31
CA LEU A 11 -2.38 3.61 -18.78
C LEU A 11 -3.78 3.02 -19.01
N LYS A 12 -4.81 3.59 -18.39
CA LYS A 12 -6.21 3.18 -18.56
C LYS A 12 -6.99 4.09 -19.51
N GLU A 13 -6.38 5.17 -19.97
CA GLU A 13 -6.97 6.13 -20.90
C GLU A 13 -7.25 5.44 -22.24
N ASN A 14 -8.49 5.58 -22.74
CA ASN A 14 -8.97 4.92 -23.96
C ASN A 14 -8.95 3.38 -23.94
N GLN A 15 -8.88 2.76 -22.76
CA GLN A 15 -8.93 1.30 -22.62
C GLN A 15 -10.32 0.84 -22.15
N PRO A 16 -10.72 -0.40 -22.48
CA PRO A 16 -11.99 -0.96 -22.01
C PRO A 16 -12.04 -1.02 -20.48
N THR A 17 -13.24 -0.89 -19.92
CA THR A 17 -13.47 -0.99 -18.48
C THR A 17 -13.01 -2.36 -17.98
N GLY A 18 -12.02 -2.38 -17.08
CA GLY A 18 -11.38 -3.62 -16.60
C GLY A 18 -10.03 -3.94 -17.25
N PHE A 19 -9.49 -3.06 -18.09
CA PHE A 19 -8.18 -3.27 -18.71
C PHE A 19 -7.06 -3.53 -17.69
N TRP A 20 -6.32 -4.61 -17.95
CA TRP A 20 -5.16 -5.04 -17.18
C TRP A 20 -3.98 -5.29 -18.11
N SER A 21 -2.79 -4.84 -17.71
CA SER A 21 -1.56 -5.01 -18.50
C SER A 21 -0.38 -5.33 -17.59
N ASN A 22 0.68 -5.92 -18.15
CA ASN A 22 1.92 -6.18 -17.42
C ASN A 22 2.51 -4.89 -16.83
N LYS A 23 2.41 -3.77 -17.55
CA LYS A 23 2.84 -2.44 -17.05
C LYS A 23 2.03 -2.01 -15.82
N LEU A 24 0.70 -2.16 -15.86
CA LEU A 24 -0.20 -1.88 -14.73
C LEU A 24 0.10 -2.79 -13.52
N ALA A 25 0.40 -4.07 -13.76
CA ALA A 25 0.80 -5.02 -12.71
C ALA A 25 2.09 -4.58 -12.02
N THR A 26 3.14 -4.24 -12.78
CA THR A 26 4.44 -3.83 -12.24
C THR A 26 4.34 -2.56 -11.39
N ILE A 27 3.63 -1.52 -11.86
CA ILE A 27 3.48 -0.28 -11.07
C ILE A 27 2.65 -0.50 -9.81
N THR A 28 1.64 -1.37 -9.88
CA THR A 28 0.77 -1.69 -8.74
C THR A 28 1.52 -2.52 -7.70
N GLU A 29 2.33 -3.48 -8.14
CA GLU A 29 3.21 -4.25 -7.25
C GLU A 29 4.25 -3.34 -6.57
N LYS A 30 4.89 -2.45 -7.33
CA LYS A 30 5.84 -1.47 -6.79
C LYS A 30 5.19 -0.62 -5.69
N ARG A 31 3.98 -0.10 -5.92
CA ARG A 31 3.21 0.66 -4.92
C ARG A 31 2.88 -0.19 -3.70
N ASN A 32 2.45 -1.44 -3.89
CA ASN A 32 2.12 -2.33 -2.79
C ASN A 32 3.35 -2.64 -1.92
N ARG A 33 4.52 -2.84 -2.53
CA ARG A 33 5.78 -3.03 -1.82
C ARG A 33 6.16 -1.79 -1.00
N GLN A 34 6.00 -0.59 -1.58
CA GLN A 34 6.25 0.67 -0.87
C GLN A 34 5.32 0.85 0.34
N MET A 35 4.02 0.60 0.16
CA MET A 35 3.05 0.65 1.27
C MET A 35 3.40 -0.34 2.37
N ARG A 36 3.72 -1.59 2.03
CA ARG A 36 4.08 -2.61 3.02
C ARG A 36 5.37 -2.28 3.76
N ASN A 37 6.37 -1.74 3.08
CA ASN A 37 7.59 -1.26 3.72
C ASN A 37 7.31 -0.09 4.68
N GLY A 38 6.47 0.87 4.26
CA GLY A 38 6.06 1.99 5.12
C GLY A 38 5.37 1.52 6.40
N ILE A 39 4.42 0.58 6.28
CA ILE A 39 3.74 -0.04 7.43
C ILE A 39 4.74 -0.75 8.34
N ASN A 40 5.65 -1.56 7.79
CA ASN A 40 6.65 -2.27 8.59
C ASN A 40 7.57 -1.30 9.36
N LYS A 41 7.97 -0.19 8.74
CA LYS A 41 8.78 0.85 9.40
C LYS A 41 7.99 1.54 10.53
N ALA A 42 6.73 1.89 10.27
CA ALA A 42 5.87 2.48 11.30
C ALA A 42 5.65 1.53 12.48
N ALA A 43 5.39 0.25 12.21
CA ALA A 43 5.24 -0.77 13.24
C ALA A 43 6.50 -0.87 14.12
N ARG A 44 7.70 -0.85 13.52
CA ARG A 44 8.96 -0.85 14.27
C ARG A 44 9.09 0.36 15.20
N ILE A 45 8.71 1.56 14.73
CA ILE A 45 8.74 2.77 15.56
C ILE A 45 7.79 2.63 16.75
N VAL A 46 6.56 2.16 16.51
CA VAL A 46 5.55 1.97 17.56
C VAL A 46 6.02 0.94 18.59
N ILE A 47 6.48 -0.24 18.15
CA ILE A 47 6.96 -1.29 19.05
C ILE A 47 8.14 -0.78 19.90
N ASN A 48 9.11 -0.09 19.29
CA ASN A 48 10.23 0.48 20.02
C ASN A 48 9.79 1.52 21.07
N HIS A 49 8.76 2.31 20.76
CA HIS A 49 8.19 3.26 21.71
C HIS A 49 7.52 2.55 22.89
N CYS A 50 6.76 1.49 22.60
CA CYS A 50 6.08 0.67 23.61
C CYS A 50 7.07 -0.03 24.55
N LEU A 51 8.17 -0.58 24.02
CA LEU A 51 9.22 -1.19 24.83
C LEU A 51 9.89 -0.17 25.77
N LYS A 52 10.16 1.05 25.29
CA LYS A 52 10.76 2.11 26.12
C LYS A 52 9.83 2.64 27.21
N LYS A 53 8.52 2.60 26.99
CA LYS A 53 7.51 3.12 27.93
C LYS A 53 6.77 2.02 28.71
N SER A 54 7.20 0.77 28.60
CA SER A 54 6.57 -0.38 29.25
C SER A 54 5.07 -0.53 28.94
N ILE A 55 4.67 -0.28 27.68
CA ILE A 55 3.28 -0.47 27.24
C ILE A 55 3.07 -1.96 26.95
N GLY A 56 2.27 -2.65 27.77
CA GLY A 56 2.03 -4.09 27.69
C GLY A 56 0.94 -4.52 26.69
N THR A 57 0.20 -3.60 26.09
CA THR A 57 -0.88 -3.93 25.15
C THR A 57 -0.95 -2.93 24.01
N ILE A 58 -1.01 -3.45 22.78
CA ILE A 58 -1.17 -2.67 21.55
C ILE A 58 -2.32 -3.30 20.76
N VAL A 59 -3.31 -2.50 20.38
CA VAL A 59 -4.42 -2.93 19.53
C VAL A 59 -4.21 -2.37 18.13
N LEU A 60 -4.08 -3.25 17.14
CA LEU A 60 -3.94 -2.88 15.73
C LEU A 60 -5.23 -3.18 14.99
N VAL A 61 -5.85 -2.15 14.42
CA VAL A 61 -7.04 -2.30 13.57
C VAL A 61 -6.60 -2.33 12.11
N GLY A 62 -6.85 -3.45 11.44
CA GLY A 62 -6.53 -3.63 10.03
C GLY A 62 -7.76 -3.45 9.13
N ILE A 63 -7.56 -2.81 7.98
CA ILE A 63 -8.56 -2.78 6.90
C ILE A 63 -8.13 -3.78 5.83
N LYS A 64 -9.00 -4.76 5.53
CA LYS A 64 -8.77 -5.72 4.45
C LYS A 64 -9.07 -5.08 3.12
N VAL A 65 -8.02 -4.80 2.35
CA VAL A 65 -8.17 -4.32 0.97
C VAL A 65 -8.41 -5.53 0.06
N ARG A 66 -9.61 -5.63 -0.54
CA ARG A 66 -9.89 -6.67 -1.55
C ARG A 66 -9.05 -6.38 -2.80
N LYS A 67 -8.32 -7.40 -3.27
CA LYS A 67 -7.78 -7.34 -4.64
C LYS A 67 -8.97 -7.42 -5.58
N ILE A 68 -9.21 -6.34 -6.30
CA ILE A 68 -10.11 -6.33 -7.46
C ILE A 68 -9.37 -7.15 -8.52
N LYS A 69 -9.89 -8.35 -8.79
CA LYS A 69 -9.51 -9.16 -9.96
C LYS A 69 -10.30 -8.66 -11.15
#